data_AF-A0A538I3E5-F1
#
_entry.id   AF-A0A538I3E5-F1
#
_cell.length_a   1.000
_cell.length_b   1.000
_cell.length_c   1.000
_cell.angle_alpha   90.00
_cell.angle_beta   90.00
_cell.angle_gamma   90.00
#
_symmetry.space_group_name_H-M   'P 1'
#
loop_
_entity.id
_entity.type
_entity.pdbx_description
1 polymer ?
#
loop_
_entity_poly.entity_id
_entity_poly.type
_entity_poly.pdbx_seq_one_letter_code
_entity_poly.pdbx_strand_id
1 'polypeptide(L)' 'MAGQREAHELLLIEEADAWFEYLEATRGQSVLRYKEVEPWAWARLTQRLRAIKTRRAKLRPAAEAA' A
#
# COMPACT_ATOMS: atom_id res chain seq x y z
N MET A 1 -8.62 -7.76 20.88
CA MET A 1 -7.77 -6.54 20.84
C MET A 1 -6.35 -6.82 20.38
N ALA A 2 -5.61 -7.78 20.97
CA ALA A 2 -4.24 -8.11 20.55
C ALA A 2 -4.11 -8.51 19.05
N GLY A 3 -4.98 -9.39 18.54
CA GLY A 3 -4.94 -9.80 17.13
C GLY A 3 -5.33 -8.70 16.12
N GLN A 4 -6.17 -7.73 16.52
CA GLN A 4 -6.46 -6.57 15.66
C GLN A 4 -5.26 -5.64 15.54
N ARG A 5 -4.50 -5.48 16.63
CA ARG A 5 -3.27 -4.70 16.64
C ARG A 5 -2.19 -5.36 15.78
N GLU A 6 -1.97 -6.66 15.94
CA GLU A 6 -1.01 -7.42 15.11
C GLU A 6 -1.38 -7.35 13.62
N ALA A 7 -2.66 -7.56 13.27
CA ALA A 7 -3.13 -7.41 11.90
C ALA A 7 -2.95 -5.97 11.37
N HIS A 8 -3.08 -4.96 12.23
CA HIS A 8 -2.82 -3.58 11.85
C HIS A 8 -1.33 -3.32 11.58
N GLU A 9 -0.44 -3.84 12.43
CA GLU A 9 1.01 -3.74 12.27
C GLU A 9 1.48 -4.44 10.97
N LEU A 10 0.91 -5.61 10.63
CA LEU A 10 1.16 -6.27 9.35
C LEU A 10 0.75 -5.41 8.15
N LEU A 11 -0.40 -4.73 8.22
CA LEU A 11 -0.82 -3.83 7.13
C LEU A 11 0.09 -2.61 6.97
N LEU A 12 0.76 -2.14 8.04
CA LEU A 12 1.76 -1.07 7.94
C LEU A 12 3.03 -1.56 7.22
N ILE A 13 3.44 -2.81 7.48
CA ILE A 13 4.55 -3.44 6.75
C ILE A 13 4.18 -3.61 5.27
N GLU A 14 2.99 -4.14 4.96
CA GLU A 14 2.52 -4.28 3.58
C GLU A 14 2.48 -2.93 2.81
N GLU A 15 2.13 -1.85 3.51
CA GLU A 15 2.12 -0.49 2.97
C GLU A 15 3.53 0.02 2.68
N ALA A 16 4.47 -0.18 3.61
CA ALA A 16 5.88 0.14 3.41
C ALA A 16 6.46 -0.63 2.21
N ASP A 17 6.22 -1.95 2.13
CA ASP A 17 6.68 -2.78 1.02
C ASP A 17 6.12 -2.32 -0.34
N ALA A 18 4.87 -1.86 -0.37
CA ALA A 18 4.28 -1.31 -1.59
C ALA A 18 5.02 -0.05 -2.08
N TRP A 19 5.39 0.82 -1.15
CA TRP A 19 6.22 1.99 -1.47
C TRP A 19 7.64 1.61 -1.87
N PHE A 20 8.26 0.62 -1.22
CA PHE A 20 9.57 0.11 -1.62
C PHE A 20 9.56 -0.47 -3.04
N GLU A 21 8.56 -1.26 -3.41
CA GLU A 21 8.42 -1.77 -4.79
C GLU A 21 8.31 -0.65 -5.82
N TYR A 22 7.53 0.40 -5.52
CA TYR A 22 7.42 1.57 -6.41
C TYR A 22 8.76 2.29 -6.56
N LEU A 23 9.48 2.49 -5.45
CA LEU A 23 10.79 3.13 -5.46
C LEU A 23 11.82 2.27 -6.19
N GLU A 24 11.86 0.96 -6.00
CA GLU A 24 12.74 0.06 -6.76
C GLU A 24 12.47 0.12 -8.26
N ALA A 25 11.20 0.16 -8.67
CA ALA A 25 10.84 0.20 -10.09
C ALA A 25 11.25 1.51 -10.77
N THR A 26 11.21 2.63 -10.06
CA THR A 26 11.36 3.98 -10.63
C THR A 26 12.71 4.64 -10.33
N ARG A 27 13.43 4.19 -9.30
CA ARG A 27 14.71 4.78 -8.89
C ARG A 27 15.77 4.58 -9.95
N GLY A 28 16.49 5.67 -10.26
CA GLY A 28 17.63 5.65 -11.19
C GLY A 28 17.24 5.46 -12.66
N GLN A 29 15.95 5.46 -12.99
CA GLN A 29 15.50 5.39 -14.37
C GLN A 29 15.83 6.68 -15.12
N SER A 30 16.26 6.55 -16.38
CA SER A 30 16.39 7.71 -17.28
C SER A 30 15.03 8.31 -17.60
N VAL A 31 14.98 9.56 -18.05
CA VAL A 31 13.72 10.26 -18.34
C VAL A 31 12.84 9.50 -19.34
N LEU A 32 13.43 8.89 -20.38
CA LEU A 32 12.68 8.10 -21.36
C LEU A 32 12.09 6.84 -20.71
N ARG A 33 12.90 6.10 -19.95
CA ARG A 33 12.46 4.85 -19.32
C ARG A 33 11.46 5.10 -18.19
N TYR A 34 11.63 6.18 -17.43
CA TYR A 34 10.71 6.58 -16.37
C TYR A 34 9.29 6.77 -16.93
N LYS A 35 9.14 7.45 -18.08
CA LYS A 35 7.83 7.66 -18.72
C LYS A 35 7.14 6.36 -19.14
N GLU A 36 7.90 5.31 -19.41
CA GLU A 36 7.37 3.99 -19.76
C GLU A 36 7.00 3.16 -18.51
N VAL A 37 7.85 3.20 -17.48
CA VAL A 37 7.74 2.31 -16.31
C VAL A 37 6.85 2.88 -15.21
N GLU A 38 6.90 4.20 -14.98
CA GLU A 38 6.21 4.82 -13.86
C GLU A 38 4.69 4.66 -13.90
N PRO A 39 3.98 4.78 -15.04
CA PRO A 39 2.53 4.63 -15.05
C PRO A 39 2.05 3.26 -14.58
N TRP A 40 2.79 2.20 -14.95
CA TRP A 40 2.50 0.84 -14.48
C TRP A 40 2.82 0.68 -12.99
N ALA A 41 3.98 1.18 -12.55
CA ALA A 41 4.39 1.12 -11.15
C ALA A 41 3.40 1.88 -10.25
N TRP A 42 2.93 3.05 -10.70
CA TRP A 42 1.93 3.86 -10.03
C TRP A 42 0.56 3.18 -9.96
N ALA A 43 0.10 2.58 -11.06
CA ALA A 43 -1.15 1.84 -11.07
C ALA A 43 -1.12 0.68 -10.06
N ARG A 44 -0.01 -0.07 -10.01
CA ARG A 44 0.22 -1.15 -9.06
C ARG A 44 0.23 -0.65 -7.61
N LEU A 45 0.99 0.40 -7.31
CA LEU A 45 1.02 1.03 -5.99
C LEU A 45 -0.39 1.46 -5.56
N THR A 46 -1.10 2.19 -6.42
CA THR A 46 -2.46 2.68 -6.15
C THR A 46 -3.41 1.52 -5.85
N GLN A 47 -3.34 0.43 -6.61
CA GLN A 47 -4.15 -0.76 -6.36
C GLN A 47 -3.85 -1.39 -4.99
N ARG A 48 -2.58 -1.53 -4.63
CA ARG A 48 -2.16 -2.08 -3.33
C ARG A 48 -2.62 -1.20 -2.17
N LEU A 49 -2.42 0.12 -2.25
CA LEU A 49 -2.86 1.05 -1.22
C LEU A 49 -4.38 1.02 -1.03
N ARG A 50 -5.15 0.88 -2.11
CA ARG A 50 -6.62 0.68 -2.01
C ARG A 50 -6.97 -0.60 -1.27
N ALA A 51 -6.32 -1.71 -1.58
CA ALA A 51 -6.55 -2.99 -0.89
C ALA A 51 -6.21 -2.91 0.61
N ILE A 52 -5.07 -2.31 0.95
CA ILE A 52 -4.65 -2.07 2.35
C ILE A 52 -5.67 -1.18 3.07
N LYS A 53 -6.12 -0.09 2.45
CA LYS A 53 -7.16 0.78 3.00
C LYS A 53 -8.46 0.01 3.28
N THR A 54 -8.91 -0.83 2.36
CA THR A 54 -10.09 -1.68 2.55
C THR A 54 -9.89 -2.67 3.70
N ARG A 55 -8.73 -3.30 3.82
CA ARG A 55 -8.41 -4.22 4.93
C ARG A 55 -8.37 -3.49 6.27
N ARG A 56 -7.72 -2.33 6.34
CA ARG A 56 -7.69 -1.47 7.54
C ARG A 56 -9.09 -1.05 7.98
N ALA A 57 -9.98 -0.72 7.04
CA ALA A 57 -11.37 -0.38 7.35
C ALA A 57 -12.14 -1.55 7.98
N LYS A 58 -11.85 -2.80 7.58
CA LYS A 58 -12.44 -4.00 8.18
C LYS A 58 -11.84 -4.36 9.55
N LEU A 59 -10.60 -3.95 9.81
CA LEU A 59 -9.94 -4.17 11.11
C LEU A 59 -10.39 -3.19 12.18
N ARG A 60 -10.78 -1.96 11.82
CA ARG A 60 -11.48 -1.09 12.76
C ARG A 60 -12.80 -1.78 13.09
N PRO A 61 -13.07 -2.14 14.36
CA PRO A 61 -14.40 -2.59 14.73
C PRO A 61 -15.37 -1.49 14.29
N ALA A 62 -16.48 -1.88 13.68
CA ALA A 62 -17.60 -0.98 13.43
C ALA A 62 -18.15 -0.52 14.80
N ALA A 63 -17.56 0.53 15.36
CA ALA A 63 -18.12 1.33 16.43
C ALA A 63 -18.24 2.73 15.82
N GLU A 64 -19.41 3.34 15.70
CA GLU A 64 -20.49 3.42 16.69
C GLU A 64 -21.85 2.98 16.11
N ALA A 65 -22.41 1.87 16.59
CA ALA A 65 -23.86 1.83 16.78
C ALA A 65 -24.10 2.36 18.20
N ALA A 66 -24.25 3.67 18.30
CA ALA A 66 -24.73 4.37 19.49
C ALA A 66 -26.19 4.78 19.25
#